data_AF-A0A381J4E6-F1
#
_entry.id   AF-A0A381J4E6-F1
#
_cell.length_a   1.000
_cell.length_b   1.000
_cell.length_c   1.000
_cell.angle_alpha   90.00
_cell.angle_beta   90.00
_cell.angle_gamma   90.00
#
_symmetry.space_group_name_H-M   'P 1'
#
loop_
_entity.id
_entity.type
_entity.pdbx_description
1 polymer ?
#
loop_
_entity_poly.entity_id
_entity_poly.type
_entity_poly.pdbx_seq_one_letter_code
_entity_poly.pdbx_strand_id
1 'polypeptide(L)'
;MKVVIYNNPVKSVISVNILSLIMYIYLIKQGNVVFILFLVLIGVVNRQIIDNGKNLNKKKKTIIYISFFLMLVIGLIYGYNQTINGL
;
A
#
# COMPACT_ATOMS: atom_id res chain seq x y z
N MET A 1 4.00 9.18 23.14
CA MET A 1 4.79 8.06 22.58
C MET A 1 5.18 8.40 21.15
N LYS A 2 6.48 8.42 20.80
CA LYS A 2 6.89 8.48 19.39
C LYS A 2 6.59 7.10 18.79
N VAL A 3 5.50 7.00 18.02
CA VAL A 3 5.07 5.76 17.38
C VAL A 3 6.23 5.24 16.52
N VAL A 4 6.59 3.96 16.68
CA VAL A 4 7.76 3.32 16.04
C VAL A 4 7.75 3.51 14.51
N ILE A 5 6.54 3.55 13.94
CA ILE A 5 6.23 3.75 12.52
C ILE A 5 6.89 5.03 11.97
N TYR A 6 7.03 6.09 12.77
CA TYR A 6 7.60 7.37 12.35
C TYR A 6 9.12 7.48 12.48
N ASN A 7 9.77 6.53 13.17
CA ASN A 7 11.24 6.52 13.29
C ASN A 7 11.91 6.04 11.99
N ASN A 8 11.30 5.07 11.31
CA ASN A 8 11.75 4.62 10.00
C ASN A 8 10.58 4.59 9.00
N PRO A 9 10.23 5.76 8.43
CA PRO A 9 9.02 5.90 7.62
C PRO A 9 9.08 5.05 6.34
N VAL A 10 10.26 4.85 5.75
CA VAL A 10 10.42 4.03 4.53
C VAL A 10 10.09 2.57 4.82
N LYS A 11 10.73 1.97 5.83
CA LYS A 11 10.45 0.57 6.20
C LYS A 11 8.98 0.38 6.55
N SER A 12 8.42 1.31 7.32
CA SER A 12 7.03 1.22 7.78
C SER A 12 6.04 1.27 6.62
N VAL A 13 6.20 2.19 5.67
CA VAL A 13 5.34 2.24 4.47
C VAL A 13 5.48 0.98 3.64
N ILE A 14 6.70 0.48 3.43
CA ILE A 14 6.92 -0.77 2.68
C ILE A 14 6.18 -1.94 3.36
N SER A 15 6.27 -2.06 4.68
CA SER A 15 5.54 -3.08 5.43
C SER A 15 4.02 -2.94 5.29
N VAL A 16 3.49 -1.71 5.38
CA VAL A 16 2.06 -1.43 5.17
C VAL A 16 1.62 -1.80 3.76
N ASN A 17 2.39 -1.45 2.73
CA ASN A 17 2.08 -1.75 1.33
C ASN A 17 2.12 -3.26 1.05
N ILE A 18 3.07 -4.00 1.64
CA ILE A 18 3.13 -5.47 1.49
C ILE A 18 1.91 -6.13 2.13
N LEU A 19 1.58 -5.76 3.38
CA LEU A 19 0.39 -6.27 4.07
C LEU A 19 -0.89 -5.95 3.29
N SER A 20 -0.97 -4.73 2.77
CA SER A 20 -2.07 -4.28 1.94
C SER A 20 -2.22 -5.09 0.66
N LEU A 21 -1.11 -5.42 -0.01
CA LEU A 21 -1.11 -6.25 -1.21
C LEU A 21 -1.65 -7.66 -0.92
N ILE A 22 -1.23 -8.27 0.19
CA ILE A 22 -1.70 -9.59 0.61
C ILE A 22 -3.21 -9.57 0.86
N MET A 23 -3.69 -8.57 1.61
CA MET A 23 -5.12 -8.40 1.88
C MET A 23 -5.91 -8.16 0.59
N TYR A 24 -5.35 -7.39 -0.34
CA TYR A 24 -5.96 -7.12 -1.62
C TYR A 24 -6.12 -8.38 -2.49
N ILE A 25 -5.06 -9.19 -2.60
CA ILE A 25 -5.10 -10.49 -3.30
C ILE A 25 -6.19 -11.38 -2.68
N TYR A 26 -6.27 -11.42 -1.35
CA TYR A 26 -7.29 -12.18 -0.65
C TYR A 26 -8.72 -11.68 -0.94
N LEU A 27 -8.94 -10.38 -0.92
CA LEU A 27 -10.26 -9.78 -1.18
C LEU A 27 -10.75 -10.01 -2.61
N ILE A 28 -9.86 -9.92 -3.60
CA ILE A 28 -10.20 -10.26 -5.00
C ILE A 28 -10.64 -11.72 -5.09
N LYS A 29 -9.89 -12.62 -4.47
CA LYS A 29 -10.21 -14.05 -4.51
C LYS A 29 -11.60 -14.35 -3.92
N GLN A 30 -12.09 -13.51 -3.01
CA GLN A 30 -13.43 -13.62 -2.42
C GLN A 30 -14.51 -12.84 -3.21
N GLY A 31 -14.18 -12.24 -4.35
CA GLY A 31 -15.11 -11.46 -5.16
C GLY A 31 -15.54 -10.13 -4.52
N ASN A 32 -14.80 -9.62 -3.54
CA ASN A 32 -15.21 -8.46 -2.74
C ASN A 32 -14.77 -7.13 -3.40
N VAL A 33 -15.75 -6.29 -3.75
CA VAL A 33 -15.55 -5.03 -4.52
C VAL A 33 -15.17 -3.83 -3.63
N VAL A 34 -15.01 -4.03 -2.31
CA VAL A 34 -14.64 -2.96 -1.34
C VAL A 34 -13.19 -2.46 -1.51
N PHE A 35 -12.48 -2.94 -2.54
CA PHE A 35 -11.11 -2.56 -2.91
C PHE A 35 -10.84 -1.05 -2.94
N ILE A 36 -11.69 -0.27 -3.61
CA ILE A 36 -11.45 1.18 -3.80
C ILE A 36 -11.38 1.88 -2.44
N LEU A 37 -12.26 1.50 -1.50
CA LEU A 37 -12.25 2.04 -0.14
C LEU A 37 -10.95 1.66 0.60
N PHE A 38 -10.48 0.42 0.43
CA PHE A 38 -9.24 -0.04 1.05
C PHE A 38 -8.02 0.71 0.51
N LEU A 39 -7.97 1.03 -0.79
CA LEU A 39 -6.90 1.84 -1.38
C LEU A 39 -6.85 3.25 -0.82
N VAL A 40 -8.00 3.90 -0.65
CA VAL A 40 -8.06 5.25 -0.08
C VAL A 40 -7.46 5.25 1.33
N LEU A 41 -7.83 4.24 2.15
CA LEU A 41 -7.29 4.09 3.51
C LEU A 41 -5.76 3.93 3.52
N ILE A 42 -5.21 3.08 2.66
CA ILE A 42 -3.76 2.89 2.56
C ILE A 42 -3.05 4.17 2.12
N GLY A 43 -3.63 4.90 1.16
CA GLY A 43 -3.14 6.20 0.73
C GLY A 43 -3.08 7.20 1.90
N VAL A 44 -4.12 7.25 2.73
CA VAL A 44 -4.17 8.09 3.94
C VAL A 44 -3.11 7.67 4.95
N VAL A 45 -2.94 6.37 5.22
CA VAL A 45 -1.91 5.86 6.13
C VAL A 45 -0.50 6.21 5.64
N ASN A 46 -0.21 5.98 4.36
CA ASN A 46 1.08 6.33 3.77
C ASN A 46 1.36 7.83 3.87
N ARG A 47 0.34 8.68 3.62
CA ARG A 47 0.45 10.13 3.79
C ARG A 47 0.75 10.52 5.24
N GLN A 48 0.05 9.95 6.21
CA GLN A 48 0.31 10.19 7.64
C GLN A 48 1.74 9.80 8.04
N ILE A 49 2.31 8.73 7.47
CA ILE A 49 3.69 8.32 7.73
C ILE A 49 4.69 9.30 7.11
N ILE A 50 4.38 9.85 5.93
CA ILE A 50 5.20 10.88 5.28
C ILE A 50 5.17 12.19 6.07
N ASP A 51 3.99 12.62 6.53
CA ASP A 51 3.81 13.91 7.20
C ASP A 51 4.45 13.92 8.59
N ASN A 52 4.42 12.77 9.30
CA ASN A 52 4.96 12.65 10.67
C ASN A 52 6.34 11.98 10.74
N GLY A 53 6.87 11.50 9.60
CA GLY A 53 8.09 10.71 9.54
C GLY A 53 9.37 11.53 9.80
N LYS A 54 10.26 11.00 10.63
CA LYS A 54 11.55 11.65 10.90
C LYS A 54 12.55 11.45 9.77
N ASN A 55 13.42 12.44 9.57
CA ASN A 55 14.56 12.38 8.63
C ASN A 55 14.16 11.97 7.20
N LEU A 56 12.99 12.42 6.75
CA LEU A 56 12.51 12.25 5.38
C LEU A 56 13.19 13.25 4.45
N ASN A 57 13.86 12.73 3.42
CA ASN A 57 14.40 13.52 2.32
C ASN A 57 13.64 13.20 1.02
N LYS A 58 13.92 13.95 -0.05
CA LYS A 58 13.28 13.74 -1.36
C LYS A 58 13.41 12.28 -1.83
N LYS A 59 14.60 11.68 -1.74
CA LYS A 59 14.85 10.28 -2.14
C LYS A 59 13.94 9.29 -1.39
N LYS A 60 13.82 9.41 -0.07
CA LYS A 60 12.97 8.53 0.75
C LYS A 60 11.47 8.69 0.43
N LYS A 61 11.01 9.92 0.18
CA LYS A 61 9.63 10.17 -0.28
C LYS A 61 9.37 9.51 -1.64
N THR A 62 10.31 9.62 -2.58
CA THR A 62 10.22 8.94 -3.88
C THR A 62 10.12 7.42 -3.72
N ILE A 63 10.93 6.81 -2.86
CA ILE A 63 10.85 5.36 -2.58
C ILE A 63 9.46 4.97 -2.06
N ILE A 64 8.92 5.76 -1.13
CA ILE A 64 7.58 5.56 -0.58
C ILE A 64 6.53 5.58 -1.71
N TYR A 65 6.53 6.60 -2.56
CA TYR A 65 5.57 6.69 -3.67
C TYR A 65 5.72 5.55 -4.69
N ILE A 66 6.95 5.19 -5.04
CA ILE A 66 7.22 4.06 -5.94
C ILE A 66 6.69 2.77 -5.33
N SER A 67 6.90 2.53 -4.03
CA SER A 67 6.40 1.31 -3.37
C SER A 67 4.88 1.21 -3.36
N PHE A 68 4.18 2.34 -3.19
CA PHE A 68 2.73 2.38 -3.25
C PHE A 68 2.23 2.16 -4.68
N PHE A 69 2.87 2.77 -5.66
CA PHE A 69 2.54 2.57 -7.07
C PHE A 69 2.77 1.11 -7.51
N LEU A 70 3.87 0.50 -7.07
CA LEU A 70 4.16 -0.91 -7.34
C LEU A 70 3.07 -1.83 -6.78
N MET A 71 2.62 -1.58 -5.55
CA MET A 71 1.50 -2.29 -4.92
C MET A 71 0.23 -2.18 -5.76
N LEU A 72 -0.12 -0.97 -6.25
CA LEU A 72 -1.28 -0.75 -7.11
C LEU A 72 -1.18 -1.54 -8.41
N VAL A 73 -0.04 -1.49 -9.10
CA VAL A 73 0.16 -2.16 -10.39
C VAL A 73 0.06 -3.67 -10.24
N ILE A 74 0.77 -4.26 -9.27
CA ILE A 74 0.69 -5.71 -8.99
C ILE A 74 -0.76 -6.08 -8.69
N GLY A 75 -1.43 -5.24 -7.91
CA GLY A 75 -2.80 -5.48 -7.56
C GLY A 75 -3.73 -5.51 -8.78
N LEU A 76 -3.68 -4.47 -9.62
CA LEU A 76 -4.51 -4.39 -10.82
C LEU A 76 -4.25 -5.57 -11.78
N ILE A 77 -2.98 -5.96 -11.97
CA ILE A 77 -2.62 -7.12 -12.79
C ILE A 77 -3.24 -8.40 -12.23
N TYR A 78 -3.15 -8.62 -10.92
CA TYR A 78 -3.74 -9.80 -10.28
C TYR A 78 -5.27 -9.83 -10.44
N GLY A 79 -5.94 -8.71 -10.20
CA GLY A 79 -7.39 -8.60 -10.37
C GLY A 79 -7.85 -8.83 -11.80
N TYR A 80 -7.15 -8.22 -12.76
CA TYR A 80 -7.44 -8.41 -14.19
C TYR A 80 -7.30 -9.88 -14.62
N ASN A 81 -6.23 -10.56 -14.18
CA ASN A 81 -6.06 -11.99 -14.44
C ASN A 81 -7.17 -12.83 -13.83
N GLN A 82 -7.66 -12.50 -12.63
CA GLN A 82 -8.79 -13.21 -12.04
C GLN A 82 -10.07 -13.04 -12.85
N THR A 83 -10.38 -11.82 -13.27
CA THR A 83 -11.56 -11.54 -14.09
C THR A 83 -11.54 -12.30 -15.42
N ILE A 84 -10.38 -12.40 -16.08
CA ILE A 84 -10.25 -13.15 -17.35
C ILE A 84 -10.41 -14.65 -17.14
N ASN A 85 -9.83 -15.19 -16.07
CA ASN A 85 -9.82 -16.64 -15.83
C ASN A 85 -11.15 -17.18 -15.27
N GLY A 86 -12.15 -16.32 -15.05
CA GLY A 86 -13.51 -16.74 -14.69
C GLY A 86 -13.62 -17.41 -13.32
N LEU A 87 -12.68 -17.12 -12.41
CA LEU A 87 -12.67 -17.59 -11.02
C LEU A 87 -13.19 -16.51 -10.07
#